data_AF-A0A951VP79-F1
#
_entry.id   AF-A0A951VP79-F1
#
_cell.length_a   1.000
_cell.length_b   1.000
_cell.length_c   1.000
_cell.angle_alpha   90.00
_cell.angle_beta   90.00
_cell.angle_gamma   90.00
#
_symmetry.space_group_name_H-M   'P 1'
#
loop_
_entity.id
_entity.type
_entity.pdbx_description
1 polymer ?
#
loop_
_entity_poly.entity_id
_entity_poly.type
_entity_poly.pdbx_seq_one_letter_code
_entity_poly.pdbx_strand_id
1 'polypeptide(L)'
;MKRLLPLIFIALFLLPPAAFAQTPADGAAIFQEKCTGCHTIGGGNLAGPDLQGVTTLRDADWLTRWISQPDKMLANGDPVATQL
;
A
#
# COMPACT_ATOMS: atom_id res chain seq x y z
N MET A 1 7.51 -38.18 30.37
CA MET A 1 7.60 -37.69 28.97
C MET A 1 6.26 -37.23 28.37
N LYS A 2 5.09 -37.71 28.82
CA LYS A 2 3.77 -37.32 28.28
C LYS A 2 3.21 -35.96 28.74
N ARG A 3 3.81 -35.32 29.76
CA ARG A 3 3.39 -34.00 30.30
C ARG A 3 4.13 -32.79 29.71
N LEU A 4 5.17 -33.03 28.91
CA LEU A 4 5.94 -31.99 28.21
C LEU A 4 5.31 -31.63 26.85
N LEU A 5 4.54 -32.56 26.27
CA LEU A 5 3.86 -32.39 24.99
C LEU A 5 2.83 -31.24 24.94
N PRO A 6 1.97 -31.00 25.96
CA PRO A 6 1.00 -29.89 25.90
C PRO A 6 1.66 -28.51 26.11
N LEU A 7 2.81 -28.45 26.79
CA LEU A 7 3.56 -27.21 27.01
C LEU A 7 4.22 -26.69 25.73
N ILE A 8 4.64 -27.58 24.83
CA ILE A 8 5.20 -27.22 23.53
C ILE A 8 4.12 -26.64 22.60
N PHE A 9 2.90 -27.17 22.64
CA PHE A 9 1.78 -26.65 21.85
C PHE A 9 1.30 -25.27 22.32
N ILE A 10 1.36 -24.97 23.62
CA ILE A 10 1.04 -23.64 24.16
C ILE A 10 2.11 -22.62 23.76
N ALA A 11 3.39 -22.98 23.82
CA ALA A 11 4.48 -22.09 23.45
C ALA A 11 4.45 -21.67 21.96
N LEU A 12 3.97 -22.55 21.07
CA LEU A 12 3.85 -22.26 19.64
C LEU A 12 2.74 -21.24 19.32
N PHE A 13 1.73 -21.12 20.18
CA PHE A 13 0.60 -20.19 20.01
C PHE A 13 0.90 -18.78 20.53
N LEU A 14 1.97 -18.62 21.31
CA LEU A 14 2.42 -17.32 21.85
C LEU A 14 3.48 -16.63 20.98
N LEU A 15 4.00 -17.26 19.92
CA LEU A 15 4.82 -16.55 18.95
C LEU A 15 3.88 -15.74 18.04
N PRO A 16 3.91 -14.39 18.09
CA PRO A 16 3.21 -13.61 17.09
C PRO A 16 3.76 -14.01 15.71
N PRO A 17 2.90 -14.19 14.69
CA PRO A 17 3.40 -14.34 13.33
C PRO A 17 4.32 -13.16 13.07
N ALA A 18 5.53 -13.44 12.59
CA ALA A 18 6.40 -12.39 12.10
C ALA A 18 5.59 -11.66 11.01
N ALA A 19 5.09 -10.47 11.34
CA ALA A 19 4.40 -9.65 10.39
C ALA A 19 5.44 -9.29 9.32
N PHE A 20 5.30 -9.88 8.13
CA PHE A 20 6.09 -9.50 6.97
C PHE A 20 5.68 -8.08 6.58
N ALA A 21 6.31 -7.10 7.21
CA ALA A 21 6.12 -5.71 6.88
C ALA A 21 6.69 -5.49 5.46
N GLN A 22 5.91 -4.80 4.63
CA GLN A 22 6.36 -4.39 3.30
C GLN A 22 7.51 -3.40 3.44
N THR A 23 8.55 -3.58 2.64
CA THR A 23 9.72 -2.71 2.62
C THR A 23 9.57 -1.63 1.54
N PRO A 24 10.31 -0.51 1.63
CA PRO A 24 10.38 0.45 0.54
C PRO A 24 10.84 -0.16 -0.80
N ALA A 25 11.66 -1.22 -0.76
CA ALA A 25 12.10 -1.93 -1.95
C ALA A 25 10.94 -2.65 -2.66
N ASP A 26 10.01 -3.23 -1.90
CA ASP A 26 8.80 -3.85 -2.44
C ASP A 26 7.92 -2.79 -3.15
N GLY A 27 7.77 -1.61 -2.54
CA GLY A 27 7.07 -0.48 -3.15
C GLY A 27 7.73 0.01 -4.44
N ALA A 28 9.06 0.08 -4.48
CA ALA A 28 9.80 0.47 -5.67
C ALA A 28 9.60 -0.54 -6.82
N ALA A 29 9.60 -1.84 -6.53
CA ALA A 29 9.34 -2.88 -7.53
C ALA A 29 7.91 -2.76 -8.11
N ILE A 30 6.91 -2.55 -7.25
CA ILE A 30 5.52 -2.34 -7.69
C ILE A 30 5.40 -1.10 -8.57
N PHE A 31 6.04 0.01 -8.18
CA PHE A 31 6.01 1.24 -8.97
C PHE A 31 6.56 1.00 -10.38
N GLN A 32 7.68 0.30 -10.49
CA GLN A 32 8.28 -0.05 -11.78
C GLN A 32 7.37 -0.92 -12.64
N GLU A 33 6.68 -1.89 -12.05
CA GLU A 33 5.83 -2.83 -12.80
C GLU A 33 4.47 -2.24 -13.20
N LYS A 34 3.88 -1.38 -12.36
CA LYS A 34 2.46 -0.99 -12.49
C LYS A 34 2.24 0.49 -12.74
N CYS A 35 3.17 1.37 -12.35
CA CYS A 35 2.91 2.82 -12.29
C CYS A 35 3.67 3.60 -13.36
N THR A 36 4.86 3.16 -13.75
CA THR A 36 5.74 3.86 -14.70
C THR A 36 5.15 4.03 -16.10
N GLY A 37 4.14 3.24 -16.47
CA GLY A 37 3.42 3.42 -17.74
C GLY A 37 2.71 4.78 -17.84
N CYS A 38 2.33 5.37 -16.68
CA CYS A 38 1.58 6.63 -16.64
C CYS A 38 2.23 7.70 -15.76
N HIS A 39 3.03 7.34 -14.76
CA HIS A 39 3.52 8.25 -13.74
C HIS A 39 5.04 8.29 -13.66
N THR A 40 5.58 9.40 -13.14
CA THR A 40 6.98 9.54 -12.75
C THR A 40 7.10 9.92 -11.27
N ILE A 41 8.34 9.96 -10.77
CA ILE A 41 8.71 10.57 -9.49
C ILE A 41 9.84 11.55 -9.78
N GLY A 42 9.54 12.84 -9.83
CA GLY A 42 10.49 13.92 -10.09
C GLY A 42 10.87 14.06 -11.57
N GLY A 43 10.16 13.38 -12.46
CA GLY A 43 10.40 13.37 -13.90
C GLY A 43 9.41 14.22 -14.70
N GLY A 44 8.43 14.85 -14.03
CA GLY A 44 7.36 15.60 -14.67
C GLY A 44 6.17 14.72 -15.12
N ASN A 45 5.16 15.37 -15.68
CA ASN A 45 3.90 14.72 -16.05
C ASN A 45 4.05 13.86 -17.31
N LEU A 46 3.34 12.73 -17.35
CA LEU A 46 3.15 11.90 -18.55
C LEU A 46 1.64 11.79 -18.84
N ALA A 47 1.11 10.58 -19.00
CA ALA A 47 -0.33 10.34 -19.07
C ALA A 47 -1.02 10.61 -17.71
N GLY A 48 -0.30 10.41 -16.61
CA GLY A 48 -0.68 10.83 -15.27
C GLY A 48 0.30 11.90 -14.72
N PRO A 49 -0.09 12.62 -13.65
CA PRO A 49 0.76 13.61 -13.00
C PRO A 49 2.00 12.98 -12.35
N ASP A 50 3.05 13.78 -12.17
CA ASP A 50 4.20 13.40 -11.34
C ASP A 50 3.76 13.14 -9.88
N LEU A 51 4.26 12.06 -9.28
CA LEU A 51 3.93 11.67 -7.91
C LEU A 51 4.93 12.18 -6.86
N GLN A 52 5.94 12.95 -7.27
CA GLN A 52 6.87 13.57 -6.32
C GLN A 52 6.12 14.42 -5.28
N GLY A 53 6.25 14.05 -4.00
CA GLY A 53 5.61 14.75 -2.89
C GLY A 53 4.12 14.44 -2.69
N VAL A 54 3.54 13.46 -3.40
CA VAL A 54 2.11 13.14 -3.28
C VAL A 54 1.69 12.80 -1.83
N THR A 55 2.57 12.19 -1.05
CA THR A 55 2.33 11.84 0.36
C THR A 55 2.30 13.04 1.31
N THR A 56 2.77 14.22 0.88
CA THR A 56 2.58 15.48 1.63
C THR A 56 1.32 16.22 1.19
N LEU A 57 0.78 15.91 0.00
CA LEU A 57 -0.40 16.53 -0.57
C LEU A 57 -1.70 15.82 -0.20
N ARG A 58 -1.63 14.53 0.12
CA ARG A 58 -2.79 13.68 0.39
C ARG A 58 -2.52 12.77 1.58
N ASP A 59 -3.58 12.54 2.34
CA ASP A 59 -3.56 11.62 3.47
C ASP A 59 -3.33 10.17 3.01
N ALA A 60 -2.67 9.39 3.87
CA ALA A 60 -2.31 8.00 3.57
C ALA A 60 -3.55 7.12 3.30
N ASP A 61 -4.63 7.28 4.08
CA ASP A 61 -5.84 6.47 3.91
C ASP A 61 -6.53 6.81 2.58
N TRP A 62 -6.54 8.09 2.21
CA TRP A 62 -7.05 8.53 0.92
C TRP A 62 -6.23 7.93 -0.24
N LEU A 63 -4.90 7.97 -0.15
CA LEU A 63 -4.01 7.40 -1.18
C LEU A 63 -4.21 5.89 -1.32
N THR A 64 -4.25 5.15 -0.20
CA THR A 64 -4.47 3.71 -0.23
C THR A 64 -5.80 3.36 -0.90
N ARG A 65 -6.87 4.09 -0.57
CA ARG A 65 -8.18 3.88 -1.18
C ARG A 65 -8.20 4.26 -2.65
N TRP A 66 -7.60 5.39 -3.01
CA TRP A 66 -7.53 5.89 -4.39
C TRP A 66 -6.77 4.94 -5.31
N ILE A 67 -5.61 4.45 -4.87
CA ILE A 67 -4.80 3.49 -5.65
C ILE A 67 -5.56 2.18 -5.86
N SER A 68 -6.35 1.76 -4.86
CA SER A 68 -7.02 0.44 -4.89
C SER A 68 -8.40 0.47 -5.54
N GLN A 69 -9.12 1.59 -5.47
CA GLN A 69 -10.54 1.70 -5.85
C GLN A 69 -10.91 3.08 -6.45
N PRO A 70 -10.17 3.58 -7.47
CA PRO A 70 -10.39 4.92 -8.00
C PRO A 70 -11.78 5.06 -8.64
N ASP A 71 -12.24 4.01 -9.33
CA ASP A 71 -13.57 3.91 -9.95
C ASP A 71 -14.70 4.12 -8.94
N LYS A 72 -14.60 3.49 -7.77
CA LYS A 72 -15.60 3.62 -6.71
C LYS A 72 -15.56 4.99 -6.07
N MET A 73 -14.39 5.59 -5.90
CA MET A 73 -14.28 6.94 -5.34
C MET A 73 -14.92 7.96 -6.28
N LEU A 74 -14.67 7.85 -7.59
CA LEU A 74 -15.32 8.68 -8.59
C LEU A 74 -16.84 8.46 -8.63
N ALA A 75 -17.29 7.21 -8.66
CA ALA A 75 -18.72 6.88 -8.69
C ALA A 75 -19.48 7.37 -7.45
N ASN A 76 -18.82 7.38 -6.29
CA ASN A 76 -19.38 7.91 -5.05
C ASN A 76 -19.26 9.45 -4.93
N GLY A 77 -18.67 10.13 -5.92
CA GLY A 77 -18.53 11.57 -5.94
C GLY A 77 -17.53 12.09 -4.91
N ASP A 78 -16.42 11.37 -4.66
CA ASP A 78 -15.36 11.89 -3.78
C ASP A 78 -14.92 13.28 -4.27
N PRO A 79 -15.00 14.31 -3.42
CA PRO A 79 -14.84 15.69 -3.85
C PRO A 79 -13.41 16.01 -4.30
N VAL A 80 -12.41 15.24 -3.84
CA VAL A 80 -11.03 15.39 -4.29
C VAL A 80 -10.83 14.67 -5.61
N ALA A 81 -11.28 13.42 -5.70
CA ALA A 81 -11.12 12.59 -6.90
C ALA A 81 -11.79 13.20 -8.15
N THR A 82 -12.97 13.79 -7.97
CA THR A 82 -13.76 14.39 -9.07
C THR A 82 -13.16 15.69 -9.63
N GLN A 83 -12.09 16.21 -9.03
CA GLN A 83 -11.39 17.43 -9.46
C GLN A 83 -10.04 17.16 -10.15
N LEU A 84 -9.63 15.90 -10.25
CA LEU A 84 -8.33 15.50 -10.81
C LEU A 84 -8.38 15.22 -12.32
#